data_AF-A0A4V2Q767-F1
#
_entry.id   AF-A0A4V2Q767-F1
#
_cell.length_a   1.000
_cell.length_b   1.000
_cell.length_c   1.000
_cell.angle_alpha   90.00
_cell.angle_beta   90.00
_cell.angle_gamma   90.00
#
_symmetry.space_group_name_H-M   'P 1'
#
loop_
_entity.id
_entity.type
_entity.pdbx_description
1 polymer ?
#
loop_
_entity_poly.entity_id
_entity_poly.type
_entity_poly.pdbx_seq_one_letter_code
_entity_poly.pdbx_strand_id
1 'polypeptide(L)' 'MAIRLTRWDVIDHLKTEEDIALYLEACIEEAGGDAEFIAKAHESVARARVINRIGAGVDSQPVTGASRQESGSRQG' A
#
# COMPACT_ATOMS: atom_id res chain seq x y z
N MET A 1 16.61 15.18 -32.04
CA MET A 1 16.41 15.43 -30.59
C MET A 1 15.70 14.23 -30.00
N ALA A 2 16.35 13.44 -29.16
CA ALA A 2 15.74 12.24 -28.55
C ALA A 2 15.04 12.63 -27.25
N ILE A 3 13.71 12.51 -27.22
CA ILE A 3 12.88 12.70 -26.04
C ILE A 3 13.01 11.46 -25.14
N ARG A 4 13.45 11.65 -23.89
CA ARG A 4 13.49 10.60 -22.87
C ARG A 4 12.20 10.67 -22.08
N LEU A 5 11.32 9.69 -22.27
CA LEU A 5 10.11 9.54 -21.48
C LEU A 5 10.41 8.59 -20.32
N THR A 6 10.18 9.05 -19.10
CA THR A 6 10.19 8.20 -17.91
C THR A 6 8.82 7.56 -17.73
N ARG A 7 8.77 6.33 -17.20
CA ARG A 7 7.50 5.67 -16.91
C ARG A 7 6.83 6.40 -15.74
N TRP A 8 5.75 7.10 -16.03
CA TRP A 8 4.87 7.67 -15.01
C TRP A 8 4.02 6.54 -14.42
N ASP A 9 3.99 6.46 -13.09
CA ASP A 9 3.16 5.51 -12.36
C ASP A 9 2.36 6.26 -11.30
N VAL A 10 1.04 6.13 -11.36
CA VAL A 10 0.12 6.85 -10.45
C VAL A 10 0.35 6.48 -8.99
N ILE A 11 0.89 5.29 -8.73
CA ILE A 11 1.13 4.80 -7.38
C ILE A 11 2.23 5.59 -6.66
N ASP A 12 3.20 6.15 -7.39
CA ASP A 12 4.21 7.01 -6.77
C ASP A 12 3.63 8.33 -6.26
N HIS A 13 2.48 8.74 -6.79
CA HIS A 13 1.81 10.00 -6.40
C HIS A 13 0.70 9.80 -5.36
N LEU A 14 0.12 8.60 -5.27
CA LEU A 14 -0.95 8.25 -4.33
C LEU A 14 -0.40 7.93 -2.91
N LYS A 15 0.35 8.86 -2.32
CA LYS A 15 0.99 8.67 -0.99
C LYS A 15 0.09 9.09 0.17
N THR A 16 -0.86 9.99 -0.04
CA THR A 16 -1.76 10.45 1.02
C THR A 16 -3.21 10.12 0.69
N GLU A 17 -4.07 10.15 1.71
CA GLU A 17 -5.50 10.00 1.49
C GLU A 17 -6.09 11.16 0.68
N GLU A 18 -5.50 12.36 0.77
CA GLU A 18 -5.86 13.52 -0.05
C GLU A 18 -5.54 13.30 -1.53
N ASP A 19 -4.36 12.77 -1.86
CA ASP A 19 -3.99 12.43 -3.25
C ASP A 19 -4.94 11.37 -3.83
N ILE A 20 -5.33 10.38 -3.02
CA ILE A 20 -6.28 9.34 -3.41
C ILE A 20 -7.66 9.94 -3.69
N ALA A 21 -8.11 10.86 -2.85
CA ALA A 21 -9.40 11.52 -3.02
C ALA A 21 -9.43 12.38 -4.29
N LEU A 22 -8.40 13.20 -4.53
CA LEU A 22 -8.29 14.00 -5.77
C LEU A 22 -8.23 13.11 -7.01
N TYR A 23 -7.49 12.00 -6.98
CA TYR A 23 -7.39 11.08 -8.10
C TYR A 23 -8.75 10.41 -8.41
N LEU A 24 -9.48 9.99 -7.39
CA LEU A 24 -10.80 9.38 -7.56
C LEU A 24 -11.82 10.40 -8.08
N GLU A 25 -11.81 11.63 -7.58
CA GLU A 25 -12.68 12.70 -8.06
C GLU A 25 -12.42 12.99 -9.54
N ALA A 26 -11.16 13.19 -9.93
CA ALA A 26 -10.78 13.36 -11.33
C ALA A 26 -11.17 12.16 -12.20
N CYS A 27 -11.02 10.92 -11.67
CA CYS A 27 -11.45 9.71 -12.39
C CYS A 27 -12.96 9.65 -12.56
N ILE A 28 -13.76 10.12 -11.60
CA ILE A 28 -15.22 10.13 -11.69
C ILE A 28 -15.68 11.17 -12.73
N GLU A 29 -15.04 12.34 -12.76
CA GLU A 29 -15.31 13.38 -13.76
C GLU A 29 -14.94 12.93 -15.18
N GLU A 30 -13.77 12.31 -15.37
CA GLU A 30 -13.32 11.79 -16.67
C GLU A 30 -14.04 10.52 -17.11
N ALA A 31 -14.45 9.64 -16.18
CA ALA A 31 -15.01 8.34 -16.53
C ALA A 31 -16.32 8.45 -17.31
N GLY A 32 -17.09 9.55 -17.18
CA GLY A 32 -18.30 9.75 -17.98
C GLY A 32 -19.37 8.63 -17.92
N GLY A 33 -19.25 7.69 -16.97
CA GLY A 33 -20.07 6.47 -16.88
C GLY A 33 -19.33 5.14 -17.10
N ASP A 34 -18.03 5.15 -17.40
CA ASP A 34 -17.22 3.95 -17.61
C ASP A 34 -16.84 3.27 -16.29
N ALA A 35 -17.64 2.28 -15.90
CA ALA A 35 -17.42 1.50 -14.68
C ALA A 35 -16.08 0.74 -14.68
N GLU A 36 -15.57 0.32 -15.84
CA GLU A 36 -14.27 -0.35 -15.96
C GLU A 36 -13.11 0.61 -15.64
N PHE A 37 -13.25 1.89 -15.96
CA PHE A 37 -12.25 2.91 -15.66
C PHE A 37 -12.15 3.14 -14.14
N ILE A 38 -13.30 3.29 -13.48
CA ILE A 38 -13.38 3.45 -12.01
C ILE A 38 -12.85 2.20 -11.30
N ALA A 39 -13.11 1.00 -11.81
CA ALA A 39 -12.57 -0.24 -11.25
C ALA A 39 -11.03 -0.28 -11.31
N LYS A 40 -10.43 0.13 -12.43
CA LYS A 40 -8.96 0.23 -12.58
C LYS A 40 -8.36 1.30 -11.66
N ALA A 41 -9.05 2.43 -11.48
CA ALA A 41 -8.65 3.46 -10.53
C ALA A 41 -8.60 2.90 -9.10
N HIS A 42 -9.64 2.15 -8.69
CA HIS A 42 -9.68 1.49 -7.38
C HIS A 42 -8.58 0.43 -7.19
N GLU A 43 -8.23 -0.36 -8.22
CA GLU A 43 -7.10 -1.29 -8.14
C GLU A 43 -5.78 -0.56 -7.85
N SER A 44 -5.56 0.56 -8.53
CA SER A 44 -4.36 1.39 -8.39
C SER A 44 -4.26 1.98 -6.98
N VAL A 45 -5.38 2.48 -6.45
CA VAL A 45 -5.49 2.97 -5.07
C VAL A 45 -5.22 1.86 -4.05
N ALA A 46 -5.76 0.66 -4.26
CA ALA A 46 -5.54 -0.48 -3.38
C ALA A 46 -4.05 -0.87 -3.32
N ARG A 47 -3.37 -0.91 -4.47
CA ARG A 47 -1.92 -1.16 -4.51
C ARG A 47 -1.12 -0.05 -3.84
N ALA A 48 -1.46 1.21 -4.06
CA ALA A 48 -0.79 2.34 -3.41
C ALA A 48 -0.88 2.27 -1.89
N ARG A 49 -2.05 1.93 -1.35
CA ARG A 49 -2.25 1.73 0.09
C ARG A 49 -1.39 0.60 0.67
N VAL A 50 -1.24 -0.51 -0.06
CA VAL A 50 -0.37 -1.63 0.34
C VAL A 50 1.10 -1.20 0.34
N ILE A 51 1.55 -0.53 -0.71
CA ILE A 51 2.95 -0.08 -0.83
C ILE A 51 3.29 0.95 0.25
N ASN A 52 2.39 1.89 0.53
CA ASN A 52 2.56 2.87 1.60
C ASN A 52 2.65 2.19 2.98
N ARG A 53 1.77 1.22 3.27
CA ARG A 53 1.80 0.45 4.51
C ARG A 53 3.11 -0.32 4.70
N ILE A 54 3.62 -0.95 3.62
CA ILE A 54 4.88 -1.72 3.67
C ILE A 54 6.08 -0.76 3.83
N GLY A 55 6.07 0.38 3.15
CA GLY A 55 7.12 1.39 3.28
C GLY A 55 7.17 2.05 4.67
N ALA A 56 6.03 2.15 5.35
CA ALA A 56 5.90 2.76 6.67
C ALA A 56 6.22 1.83 7.85
N GLY A 57 6.33 0.51 7.65
CA GLY A 57 6.54 -0.41 8.77
C GLY A 57 6.81 -1.86 8.37
N VAL A 58 8.06 -2.14 8.04
CA VAL A 58 8.65 -3.48 8.25
C VAL A 58 9.28 -3.49 9.65
N ASP A 59 8.44 -3.31 10.66
CA ASP A 59 8.79 -3.48 12.07
C ASP A 59 7.66 -4.22 12.83
N SER A 60 7.02 -5.21 12.20
CA SER A 60 6.06 -6.05 12.92
C SER A 60 6.45 -7.53 12.92
N GLN A 61 7.22 -7.83 13.97
CA GLN A 61 7.17 -8.99 14.87
C GLN A 61 7.87 -10.29 14.45
N PRO A 62 8.89 -10.76 15.23
CA PRO A 62 9.32 -12.15 15.14
C PRO A 62 8.21 -13.05 15.66
N VAL A 63 7.75 -13.99 14.83
CA VAL A 63 6.94 -15.13 15.24
C VAL A 63 7.80 -16.11 16.06
N THR A 64 8.37 -15.66 17.19
CA THR A 64 9.03 -16.59 18.10
C THR A 64 7.96 -17.29 18.92
N GLY A 65 7.73 -18.55 18.57
CA GLY A 65 6.87 -19.44 19.33
C GLY A 65 7.32 -19.49 20.78
N ALA A 66 6.34 -19.37 21.68
CA ALA A 66 6.47 -19.79 23.05
C ALA A 66 7.06 -21.20 23.11
N SER A 67 8.15 -21.40 23.85
CA SER A 67 8.44 -22.62 24.63
C SER A 67 9.86 -22.58 25.16
N ARG A 68 10.04 -22.03 26.37
CA ARG A 68 10.88 -22.68 27.37
C ARG A 68 10.48 -22.17 28.75
N GLN A 69 9.53 -22.89 29.33
CA GLN A 69 9.34 -22.96 30.77
C GLN A 69 10.64 -23.50 31.34
N GLU A 70 11.52 -22.61 31.79
CA GLU A 70 12.65 -22.98 32.64
C GLU A 70 12.06 -23.38 33.99
N SER A 71 11.72 -24.67 34.08
CA SER A 71 11.45 -25.36 35.33
C SER A 71 12.70 -25.27 36.21
N GLY A 72 12.79 -24.21 37.00
CA GLY A 72 13.63 -24.13 38.19
C GLY A 72 13.10 -25.10 39.25
N SER A 73 13.31 -26.39 39.00
CA SER A 73 13.44 -27.39 40.05
C SER A 73 14.91 -27.45 40.47
N ARG A 74 15.12 -27.75 41.76
CA ARG A 74 16.38 -27.79 42.52
C ARG A 74 16.79 -26.40 43.03
N GLN A 75 16.99 -26.16 44.31
CA GLN A 75 17.46 -27.01 45.42
C GLN A 75 16.91 -26.36 46.71
N GLY A 76 16.44 -27.10 47.70
CA GLY A 76 17.26 -27.98 48.53
C GLY A 76 17.65 -27.22 49.78
#